data_AF-A0A4R1JXW2-F1
#
_entry.id   AF-A0A4R1JXW2-F1
#
_cell.length_a   1.000
_cell.length_b   1.000
_cell.length_c   1.000
_cell.angle_alpha   90.00
_cell.angle_beta   90.00
_cell.angle_gamma   90.00
#
_symmetry.space_group_name_H-M   'P 1'
#
loop_
_entity.id
_entity.type
_entity.pdbx_description
1 polymer ?
#
loop_
_entity_poly.entity_id
_entity_poly.type
_entity_poly.pdbx_seq_one_letter_code
_entity_poly.pdbx_strand_id
1 'polypeptide(L)'
;MVNTYIQYGVPSDLTQKLKSLSLPKTTFEKTSNKNLVEKYGLSVAEVELVKECITRKAIDVNTVEALLKNSNYTCCICKGTKGKSYIIHHIEEFSVSQNNQYYNLAVLCPDDHDLAHKTGKSLTLKLTQDQIYKAKETWEKEVKNRNIEKASRNGNIFEIDFINIPRILELCIELFGGVPETTYTATLIKDKLIKIDGNINLNKVSKIADNPSTPLIFFNPLGSAMLLFHYYEIFKKVLATLNFKDLDTLLTQKSVKEGIVGEYCFYVGGLYSSKLPNSISNESEFMKFHIQKKPFSVEWLVDPKFFTSSSAKWRTSNRTVYMIFGKIRNVEIEEIEGKRHILIDIRPYCFGLPELQKDRKPNIAYRDIFDDIFDEDQDQ
;
A
#
# COMPACT_ATOMS: atom_id res chain seq x y z
N MET A 1 1.79 20.70 -3.47
CA MET A 1 2.77 21.74 -3.82
C MET A 1 3.65 21.99 -2.60
N VAL A 2 4.91 21.52 -2.65
CA VAL A 2 5.89 21.68 -1.56
C VAL A 2 6.26 23.15 -1.37
N ASN A 3 6.34 23.60 -0.12
CA ASN A 3 6.77 24.96 0.18
C ASN A 3 8.27 25.12 -0.08
N THR A 4 8.65 26.16 -0.84
CA THR A 4 10.03 26.48 -1.19
C THR A 4 10.99 26.45 0.01
N TYR A 5 10.57 26.94 1.19
CA TYR A 5 11.43 26.98 2.37
C TYR A 5 11.83 25.59 2.89
N ILE A 6 10.99 24.57 2.72
CA ILE A 6 11.32 23.19 3.10
C ILE A 6 12.48 22.66 2.24
N GLN A 7 12.58 23.07 0.97
CA GLN A 7 13.68 22.66 0.07
C GLN A 7 15.06 23.17 0.54
N TYR A 8 15.07 24.20 1.41
CA TYR A 8 16.28 24.75 2.01
C TYR A 8 16.52 24.23 3.44
N GLY A 9 15.68 23.31 3.92
CA GLY A 9 15.78 22.76 5.28
C GLY A 9 15.22 23.70 6.36
N VAL A 10 14.29 24.60 6.05
CA VAL A 10 13.58 25.37 7.08
C VAL A 10 12.54 24.47 7.78
N PRO A 11 12.43 24.49 9.12
CA PRO A 11 11.40 23.73 9.85
C PRO A 11 9.98 23.98 9.35
N SER A 12 9.13 22.95 9.42
CA SER A 12 7.79 22.96 8.83
C SER A 12 6.81 23.94 9.51
N ASP A 13 6.94 24.14 10.81
CA ASP A 13 6.19 25.12 11.60
C ASP A 13 6.58 26.57 11.24
N LEU A 14 7.87 26.87 11.19
CA LEU A 14 8.35 28.17 10.73
C LEU A 14 7.93 28.43 9.29
N THR A 15 8.01 27.41 8.44
CA THR A 15 7.53 27.49 7.06
C THR A 15 6.03 27.83 6.97
N GLN A 16 5.20 27.25 7.84
CA GLN A 16 3.77 27.59 7.92
C GLN A 16 3.55 29.03 8.38
N LYS A 17 4.31 29.50 9.37
CA LYS A 17 4.31 30.90 9.83
C LYS A 17 4.71 31.87 8.71
N LEU A 18 5.78 31.58 7.96
CA LEU A 18 6.20 32.41 6.83
C LEU A 18 5.14 32.45 5.72
N LYS A 19 4.45 31.33 5.50
CA LYS A 19 3.35 31.26 4.53
C LYS A 19 2.14 32.09 4.98
N SER A 20 1.76 32.06 6.26
CA SER A 20 0.65 32.88 6.76
C SER A 20 0.95 34.38 6.68
N LEU A 21 2.23 34.76 6.84
CA LEU A 21 2.72 36.13 6.65
C LEU A 21 2.91 36.51 5.17
N SER A 22 2.66 35.59 4.22
CA SER A 22 2.87 35.81 2.78
C SER A 22 4.28 36.30 2.45
N LEU A 23 5.29 35.77 3.16
CA LEU A 23 6.69 36.14 2.96
C LEU A 23 7.36 35.21 1.95
N PRO A 24 7.71 35.68 0.73
CA PRO A 24 8.50 34.88 -0.20
C PRO A 24 9.99 34.90 0.15
N LYS A 25 10.72 33.89 -0.34
CA LYS A 25 12.19 33.76 -0.17
C LYS A 25 12.93 35.05 -0.55
N THR A 26 12.53 35.68 -1.65
CA THR A 26 13.14 36.92 -2.16
C THR A 26 13.10 38.07 -1.16
N THR A 27 12.13 38.09 -0.24
CA THR A 27 12.07 39.09 0.83
C THR A 27 13.22 38.89 1.81
N PHE A 28 13.59 37.66 2.15
CA PHE A 28 14.74 37.39 3.04
C PHE A 28 16.08 37.73 2.37
N GLU A 29 16.18 37.57 1.06
CA GLU A 29 17.38 37.92 0.29
C GLU A 29 17.58 39.44 0.18
N LYS A 30 16.49 40.20 0.04
CA LYS A 30 16.52 41.65 -0.26
C LYS A 30 16.34 42.56 0.97
N THR A 31 15.95 42.00 2.12
CA THR A 31 15.59 42.78 3.31
C THR A 31 16.60 42.60 4.45
N SER A 32 16.87 43.67 5.19
CA SER A 32 17.72 43.64 6.39
C SER A 32 17.05 42.85 7.53
N ASN A 33 17.88 42.28 8.42
CA ASN A 33 17.36 41.52 9.57
C ASN A 33 16.46 42.38 10.46
N LYS A 34 16.85 43.64 10.69
CA LYS A 34 16.07 44.62 11.45
C LYS A 34 14.66 44.80 10.90
N ASN A 35 14.54 45.00 9.58
CA ASN A 35 13.24 45.16 8.92
C ASN A 35 12.41 43.86 8.95
N LEU A 36 13.06 42.69 8.88
CA LEU A 36 12.36 41.40 8.98
C LEU A 36 11.73 41.21 10.36
N VAL A 37 12.42 41.61 11.42
CA VAL A 37 11.94 41.57 12.81
C VAL A 37 10.83 42.60 13.04
N GLU A 38 11.10 43.87 12.73
CA GLU A 38 10.19 44.99 13.05
C GLU A 38 8.90 44.96 12.24
N LYS A 39 8.96 44.61 10.95
CA LYS A 39 7.79 44.69 10.05
C LYS A 39 6.93 43.42 10.05
N TYR A 40 7.54 42.26 10.30
CA TYR A 40 6.85 40.98 10.17
C TYR A 40 6.77 40.17 11.48
N GLY A 41 7.26 40.72 12.59
CA GLY A 41 7.14 40.10 13.92
C GLY A 41 7.88 38.77 14.06
N LEU A 42 8.97 38.59 13.30
CA LEU A 42 9.84 37.43 13.42
C LEU A 42 10.85 37.63 14.55
N SER A 43 11.22 36.56 15.24
CA SER A 43 12.33 36.62 16.20
C SER A 43 13.66 36.72 15.48
N VAL A 44 14.69 37.27 16.15
CA VAL A 44 16.05 37.34 15.60
C VAL A 44 16.56 35.95 15.21
N ALA A 45 16.34 34.95 16.08
CA ALA A 45 16.74 33.57 15.83
C ALA A 45 16.02 32.95 14.61
N GLU A 46 14.72 33.24 14.41
CA GLU A 46 13.99 32.77 13.22
C GLU A 46 14.57 33.36 11.93
N VAL A 47 14.92 34.65 11.93
CA VAL A 47 15.50 35.33 10.77
C VAL A 47 16.88 34.76 10.44
N GLU A 48 17.72 34.57 11.45
CA GLU A 48 19.06 34.00 11.29
C GLU A 48 19.00 32.58 10.74
N LEU A 49 18.15 31.72 11.31
CA LEU A 49 17.95 30.35 10.85
C LEU A 49 17.52 30.29 9.38
N VAL A 50 16.51 31.08 9.00
CA VAL A 50 16.03 31.11 7.60
C VAL A 50 17.13 31.59 6.67
N LYS A 51 17.87 32.64 7.04
CA LYS A 51 18.97 33.16 6.23
C LYS A 51 20.09 32.16 6.06
N GLU A 52 20.44 31.40 7.10
CA GLU A 52 21.42 30.34 7.01
C GLU A 52 20.97 29.23 6.04
N CYS A 53 19.72 28.77 6.18
CA CYS A 53 19.15 27.72 5.33
C CYS A 53 19.15 28.11 3.83
N ILE A 54 18.72 29.34 3.49
CA ILE A 54 18.56 29.75 2.08
C ILE A 54 19.87 29.96 1.32
N THR A 55 21.03 29.95 2.01
CA THR A 55 22.35 29.97 1.35
C THR A 55 22.65 28.67 0.60
N ARG A 56 22.04 27.57 1.05
CA ARG A 56 22.27 26.23 0.52
C ARG A 56 21.59 26.09 -0.84
N LYS A 57 22.10 25.18 -1.69
CA LYS A 57 21.38 24.82 -2.92
C LYS A 57 20.07 24.12 -2.55
N ALA A 58 18.97 24.55 -3.15
CA ALA A 58 17.67 23.91 -2.97
C ALA A 58 17.76 22.41 -3.30
N ILE A 59 17.11 21.60 -2.47
CA ILE A 59 16.87 20.19 -2.76
C ILE A 59 15.80 20.12 -3.86
N ASP A 60 15.98 19.20 -4.82
CA ASP A 60 14.99 18.97 -5.87
C ASP A 60 13.59 18.69 -5.29
N VAL A 61 12.56 19.26 -5.91
CA VAL A 61 11.19 19.18 -5.41
C VAL A 61 10.68 17.74 -5.36
N ASN A 62 11.03 16.90 -6.34
CA ASN A 62 10.60 15.50 -6.37
C ASN A 62 11.30 14.70 -5.28
N THR A 63 12.59 14.97 -5.03
CA THR A 63 13.34 14.37 -3.92
C THR A 63 12.73 14.73 -2.57
N VAL A 64 12.37 16.01 -2.37
CA VAL A 64 11.67 16.45 -1.14
C VAL A 64 10.32 15.76 -0.99
N GLU A 65 9.51 15.73 -2.06
CA GLU A 65 8.21 15.06 -2.02
C GLU A 65 8.32 13.57 -1.71
N ALA A 66 9.26 12.87 -2.34
CA ALA A 66 9.52 11.46 -2.10
C ALA A 66 9.92 11.22 -0.64
N LEU A 67 10.87 12.00 -0.12
CA LEU A 67 11.37 11.87 1.26
C LEU A 67 10.26 12.10 2.29
N LEU A 68 9.47 13.16 2.11
CA LEU A 68 8.37 13.48 3.01
C LEU A 68 7.25 12.45 2.96
N LYS A 69 6.89 11.95 1.77
CA LYS A 69 5.89 10.87 1.63
C LYS A 69 6.37 9.57 2.26
N ASN A 70 7.63 9.17 2.02
CA ASN A 70 8.20 7.93 2.54
C ASN A 70 8.42 7.95 4.05
N SER A 71 8.57 9.13 4.66
CA SER A 71 8.65 9.32 6.12
C SER A 71 7.30 9.64 6.77
N ASN A 72 6.22 9.73 5.99
CA ASN A 72 4.90 10.22 6.41
C ASN A 72 4.99 11.56 7.17
N TYR A 73 5.82 12.47 6.68
CA TYR A 73 6.06 13.81 7.27
C TYR A 73 6.45 13.76 8.75
N THR A 74 7.12 12.69 9.17
CA THR A 74 7.41 12.40 10.58
C THR A 74 8.89 12.06 10.78
N CYS A 75 9.44 12.49 11.92
CA CYS A 75 10.83 12.21 12.29
C CYS A 75 11.15 10.70 12.28
N CYS A 76 12.25 10.30 11.64
CA CYS A 76 12.66 8.89 11.61
C CYS A 76 13.24 8.37 12.93
N ILE A 77 13.65 9.26 13.85
CA ILE A 77 14.23 8.91 15.14
C ILE A 77 13.13 8.69 16.19
N CYS A 78 12.42 9.75 16.57
CA CYS A 78 11.39 9.67 17.61
C CYS A 78 10.01 9.28 17.10
N LYS A 79 9.80 9.18 15.77
CA LYS A 79 8.53 8.78 15.15
C LYS A 79 7.34 9.67 15.58
N GLY A 80 7.62 10.95 15.85
CA GLY A 80 6.64 11.96 16.24
C GLY A 80 6.34 12.05 17.74
N THR A 81 7.08 11.32 18.59
CA THR A 81 6.85 11.32 20.05
C THR A 81 7.38 12.57 20.74
N LYS A 82 8.45 13.20 20.25
CA LYS A 82 9.03 14.43 20.82
C LYS A 82 8.39 15.70 20.26
N GLY A 83 8.03 15.69 18.98
CA GLY A 83 7.40 16.82 18.30
C GLY A 83 6.73 16.43 17.00
N LYS A 84 5.83 17.30 16.51
CA LYS A 84 5.09 17.13 15.26
C LYS A 84 5.67 17.94 14.09
N SER A 85 6.51 18.92 14.37
CA SER A 85 7.24 19.66 13.35
C SER A 85 8.40 18.83 12.81
N TYR A 86 8.84 19.15 11.60
CA TYR A 86 9.88 18.42 10.91
C TYR A 86 10.79 19.34 10.10
N ILE A 87 12.01 18.90 9.91
CA ILE A 87 13.07 19.52 9.12
C ILE A 87 13.77 18.44 8.29
N ILE A 88 14.21 18.80 7.08
CA ILE A 88 15.06 17.93 6.26
C ILE A 88 16.50 18.14 6.72
N HIS A 89 17.08 17.07 7.24
CA HIS A 89 18.45 17.00 7.71
C HIS A 89 19.33 16.28 6.68
N HIS A 90 20.50 16.83 6.40
CA HIS A 90 21.55 16.15 5.66
C HIS A 90 22.35 15.28 6.63
N ILE A 91 22.34 13.96 6.43
CA ILE A 91 23.02 12.99 7.29
C ILE A 91 24.53 13.26 7.29
N GLU A 92 25.11 13.34 6.10
CA GLU A 92 26.41 13.96 5.88
C GLU A 92 26.22 15.44 5.60
N GLU A 93 26.83 16.28 6.44
CA GLU A 93 26.64 17.73 6.40
C GLU A 93 26.82 18.31 4.99
N PHE A 94 25.87 19.16 4.59
CA PHE A 94 25.87 19.75 3.26
C PHE A 94 27.13 20.60 3.02
N SER A 95 27.65 21.28 4.04
CA SER A 95 28.92 22.04 3.99
C SER A 95 30.11 21.19 3.55
N VAL A 96 30.09 19.88 3.83
CA VAL A 96 31.17 18.94 3.50
C VAL A 96 30.90 18.27 2.16
N SER A 97 29.70 17.75 1.94
CA SER A 97 29.40 16.86 0.82
C SER A 97 28.72 17.54 -0.38
N GLN A 98 28.06 18.68 -0.13
CA GLN A 98 27.13 19.34 -1.08
C GLN A 98 26.08 18.37 -1.65
N ASN A 99 25.77 17.30 -0.93
CA ASN A 99 25.02 16.17 -1.43
C ASN A 99 23.52 16.25 -1.08
N ASN A 100 22.70 16.60 -2.07
CA ASN A 100 21.23 16.65 -1.97
C ASN A 100 20.53 15.37 -2.44
N GLN A 101 21.26 14.25 -2.60
CA GLN A 101 20.66 12.98 -3.02
C GLN A 101 19.82 12.37 -1.89
N TYR A 102 18.74 11.68 -2.26
CA TYR A 102 17.76 11.10 -1.32
C TYR A 102 18.38 10.29 -0.18
N TYR A 103 19.43 9.51 -0.47
CA TYR A 103 20.07 8.66 0.54
C TYR A 103 20.74 9.49 1.66
N ASN A 104 21.21 10.70 1.36
CA ASN A 104 21.86 11.58 2.32
C ASN A 104 20.87 12.47 3.10
N LEU A 105 19.57 12.35 2.85
CA LEU A 105 18.55 13.19 3.49
C LEU A 105 17.71 12.38 4.47
N ALA A 106 17.40 12.95 5.63
CA ALA A 106 16.51 12.37 6.61
C ALA A 106 15.50 13.40 7.10
N VAL A 107 14.33 12.94 7.53
CA VAL A 107 13.34 13.81 8.18
C VAL A 107 13.52 13.69 9.69
N LEU A 108 13.84 14.81 10.33
CA LEU A 108 14.00 14.90 11.78
C LEU A 108 13.01 15.90 12.37
N CYS A 109 12.67 15.76 13.65
CA CYS A 109 12.03 16.85 14.40
C CYS A 109 13.13 17.82 14.89
N PRO A 110 12.80 19.08 15.23
CA PRO A 110 13.80 20.03 15.73
C PRO A 110 14.62 19.49 16.91
N ASP A 111 13.98 18.79 17.85
CA ASP A 111 14.69 18.22 19.02
C ASP A 111 15.75 17.18 18.62
N ASP A 112 15.42 16.28 17.69
CA ASP A 112 16.37 15.27 17.21
C ASP A 112 17.39 15.86 16.23
N HIS A 113 17.03 16.91 15.50
CA HIS A 113 17.95 17.65 14.63
C HIS A 113 19.05 18.32 15.46
N ASP A 114 18.69 18.96 16.58
CA ASP A 114 19.66 19.60 17.47
C ASP A 114 20.58 18.57 18.15
N LEU A 115 20.06 17.38 18.46
CA LEU A 115 20.88 16.26 18.94
C LEU A 115 21.89 15.76 17.89
N ALA A 116 21.57 15.86 16.59
CA ALA A 116 22.47 15.49 15.50
C ALA A 116 23.58 16.54 15.27
N HIS A 117 23.29 17.83 15.49
CA HIS A 117 24.29 18.91 15.35
C HIS A 117 25.03 19.25 16.65
N LYS A 118 24.71 18.59 17.77
CA LYS A 118 25.33 18.88 19.06
C LYS A 118 26.87 18.78 19.00
N THR A 119 27.54 19.83 19.48
CA THR A 119 29.00 19.92 19.61
C THR A 119 29.40 20.05 21.09
N GLY A 120 30.59 19.59 21.47
CA GLY A 120 31.17 19.75 22.82
C GLY A 120 30.92 18.60 23.81
N LYS A 121 31.43 18.75 25.05
CA LYS A 121 31.24 17.80 26.16
C LYS A 121 29.83 17.98 26.74
N SER A 122 28.91 17.13 26.33
CA SER A 122 27.54 17.05 26.86
C SER A 122 27.34 15.71 27.55
N LEU A 123 26.52 15.69 28.61
CA LEU A 123 26.09 14.46 29.30
C LEU A 123 25.24 13.56 28.40
N THR A 124 24.50 14.13 27.44
CA THR A 124 23.67 13.37 26.48
C THR A 124 24.48 12.95 25.25
N LEU A 125 24.27 11.71 24.81
CA LEU A 125 24.85 11.17 23.57
C LEU A 125 24.38 11.94 22.33
N LYS A 126 25.29 12.17 21.38
CA LYS A 126 25.03 12.73 20.05
C LYS A 126 24.43 11.66 19.14
N LEU A 127 23.50 12.02 18.26
CA LEU A 127 23.06 11.12 17.18
C LEU A 127 24.17 11.00 16.12
N THR A 128 24.58 9.78 15.80
CA THR A 128 25.57 9.53 14.76
C THR A 128 24.89 9.36 13.39
N GLN A 129 25.66 9.55 12.32
CA GLN A 129 25.19 9.36 10.95
C GLN A 129 24.64 7.94 10.73
N ASP A 130 25.36 6.92 11.20
CA ASP A 130 24.93 5.51 11.10
C ASP A 130 23.59 5.25 11.82
N GLN A 131 23.38 5.87 12.99
CA GLN A 131 22.10 5.78 13.70
C GLN A 131 20.98 6.41 12.87
N ILE A 132 21.21 7.56 12.25
CA ILE A 132 20.23 8.24 11.41
C ILE A 132 19.94 7.42 10.14
N TYR A 133 20.95 6.85 9.49
CA TYR A 133 20.79 5.96 8.33
C TYR A 133 19.89 4.77 8.67
N LYS A 134 20.21 4.03 9.73
CA LYS A 134 19.44 2.85 10.17
C LYS A 134 18.02 3.22 10.58
N ALA A 135 17.86 4.33 11.30
CA ALA A 135 16.54 4.81 11.71
C ALA A 135 15.68 5.23 10.52
N LYS A 136 16.26 5.93 9.54
CA LYS A 136 15.59 6.30 8.27
C LYS A 136 15.12 5.06 7.52
N GLU A 137 16.02 4.11 7.28
CA GLU A 137 15.68 2.89 6.53
C GLU A 137 14.55 2.09 7.22
N THR A 138 14.69 1.89 8.53
CA THR A 138 13.68 1.18 9.34
C THR A 138 12.35 1.91 9.31
N TRP A 139 12.36 3.23 9.49
CA TRP A 139 11.15 4.04 9.51
C TRP A 139 10.43 4.07 8.15
N GLU A 140 11.14 4.25 7.05
CA GLU A 140 10.53 4.27 5.72
C GLU A 140 9.89 2.91 5.37
N LYS A 141 10.53 1.81 5.79
CA LYS A 141 9.95 0.47 5.66
C LYS A 141 8.67 0.31 6.50
N GLU A 142 8.67 0.80 7.74
CA GLU A 142 7.48 0.81 8.60
C GLU A 142 6.35 1.65 7.99
N VAL A 143 6.64 2.87 7.53
CA VAL A 143 5.67 3.76 6.89
C VAL A 143 5.07 3.11 5.65
N LYS A 144 5.91 2.52 4.78
CA LYS A 144 5.45 1.80 3.61
C LYS A 144 4.46 0.69 3.99
N ASN A 145 4.80 -0.14 4.98
CA ASN A 145 3.93 -1.22 5.43
C ASN A 145 2.61 -0.71 6.01
N ARG A 146 2.64 0.35 6.83
CA ARG A 146 1.43 0.98 7.39
C ARG A 146 0.52 1.56 6.30
N ASN A 147 1.11 2.19 5.28
CA ASN A 147 0.35 2.77 4.17
C ASN A 147 -0.31 1.68 3.33
N ILE A 148 0.39 0.56 3.08
CA ILE A 148 -0.17 -0.60 2.38
C ILE A 148 -1.30 -1.23 3.19
N GLU A 149 -1.11 -1.41 4.50
CA GLU A 149 -2.16 -1.93 5.38
C GLU A 149 -3.39 -1.02 5.37
N LYS A 150 -3.21 0.29 5.49
CA LYS A 150 -4.31 1.27 5.41
C LYS A 150 -5.03 1.21 4.06
N ALA A 151 -4.28 1.16 2.95
CA ALA A 151 -4.85 1.02 1.60
C ALA A 151 -5.62 -0.30 1.45
N SER A 152 -5.09 -1.39 2.00
CA SER A 152 -5.75 -2.71 1.97
C SER A 152 -7.05 -2.70 2.78
N ARG A 153 -7.06 -2.12 3.97
CA ARG A 153 -8.29 -1.99 4.79
C ARG A 153 -9.36 -1.12 4.12
N ASN A 154 -8.97 -0.20 3.24
CA ASN A 154 -9.90 0.63 2.49
C ASN A 154 -10.37 0.01 1.16
N GLY A 155 -9.79 -1.14 0.77
CA GLY A 155 -10.04 -1.75 -0.53
C GLY A 155 -9.55 -0.83 -1.65
N ASN A 156 -8.29 -0.43 -1.60
CA ASN A 156 -7.66 0.36 -2.66
C ASN A 156 -7.04 -0.58 -3.71
N ILE A 157 -7.90 -1.10 -4.59
CA ILE A 157 -7.52 -1.89 -5.77
C ILE A 157 -7.63 -0.98 -6.98
N PHE A 158 -6.54 -0.86 -7.75
CA PHE A 158 -6.48 -0.09 -8.99
C PHE A 158 -7.29 -0.75 -10.12
N GLU A 159 -7.13 -2.06 -10.30
CA GLU A 159 -7.86 -2.84 -11.29
C GLU A 159 -8.38 -4.12 -10.63
N ILE A 160 -9.70 -4.32 -10.65
CA ILE A 160 -10.35 -5.47 -10.01
C ILE A 160 -10.35 -6.61 -11.02
N ASP A 161 -9.68 -7.71 -10.70
CA ASP A 161 -9.49 -8.84 -11.61
C ASP A 161 -10.50 -9.95 -11.35
N PHE A 162 -10.95 -10.09 -10.11
CA PHE A 162 -11.87 -11.13 -9.69
C PHE A 162 -12.77 -10.64 -8.57
N ILE A 163 -14.05 -11.04 -8.62
CA ILE A 163 -15.01 -10.77 -7.55
C ILE A 163 -16.02 -11.92 -7.40
N ASN A 164 -15.98 -12.60 -6.25
CA ASN A 164 -16.84 -13.73 -5.93
C ASN A 164 -18.23 -13.25 -5.51
N ILE A 165 -19.08 -12.95 -6.49
CA ILE A 165 -20.39 -12.32 -6.28
C ILE A 165 -21.29 -13.16 -5.36
N PRO A 166 -21.53 -14.47 -5.60
CA PRO A 166 -22.42 -15.25 -4.75
C PRO A 166 -22.00 -15.19 -3.28
N ARG A 167 -20.70 -15.33 -3.03
CA ARG A 167 -20.13 -15.32 -1.69
C ARG A 167 -20.24 -13.95 -1.00
N ILE A 168 -20.06 -12.86 -1.74
CA ILE A 168 -20.23 -11.50 -1.21
C ILE A 168 -21.70 -11.25 -0.85
N LEU A 169 -22.64 -11.70 -1.70
CA LEU A 169 -24.07 -11.55 -1.44
C LEU A 169 -24.53 -12.37 -0.23
N GLU A 170 -24.03 -13.61 -0.09
CA GLU A 170 -24.24 -14.43 1.12
C GLU A 170 -23.80 -13.67 2.38
N LEU A 171 -22.58 -13.11 2.38
CA LEU A 171 -22.09 -12.30 3.50
C LEU A 171 -22.95 -11.07 3.76
N CYS A 172 -23.49 -10.43 2.73
CA CYS A 172 -24.36 -9.27 2.92
C CYS A 172 -25.66 -9.65 3.62
N ILE A 173 -26.25 -10.79 3.26
CA ILE A 173 -27.45 -11.30 3.93
C ILE A 173 -27.14 -11.59 5.41
N GLU A 174 -26.00 -12.23 5.70
CA GLU A 174 -25.57 -12.51 7.08
C GLU A 174 -25.31 -11.23 7.90
N LEU A 175 -24.67 -10.21 7.31
CA LEU A 175 -24.24 -9.01 8.04
C LEU A 175 -25.28 -7.90 8.09
N PHE A 176 -26.10 -7.76 7.06
CA PHE A 176 -27.00 -6.63 6.86
C PHE A 176 -28.48 -7.04 6.73
N GLY A 177 -28.79 -8.34 6.70
CA GLY A 177 -30.15 -8.85 6.47
C GLY A 177 -30.64 -8.72 5.04
N GLY A 178 -29.77 -8.28 4.11
CA GLY A 178 -30.08 -8.08 2.70
C GLY A 178 -28.91 -7.49 1.92
N VAL A 179 -29.06 -7.32 0.61
CA VAL A 179 -28.03 -6.73 -0.25
C VAL A 179 -28.11 -5.20 -0.19
N PRO A 180 -27.06 -4.48 0.26
CA PRO A 180 -27.08 -3.03 0.33
C PRO A 180 -27.16 -2.40 -1.06
N GLU A 181 -27.89 -1.29 -1.17
CA GLU A 181 -27.90 -0.48 -2.40
C GLU A 181 -26.56 0.22 -2.63
N THR A 182 -26.25 0.56 -3.89
CA THR A 182 -25.04 1.30 -4.27
C THR A 182 -25.36 2.37 -5.31
N THR A 183 -24.33 3.12 -5.71
CA THR A 183 -24.43 4.16 -6.74
C THR A 183 -25.09 3.67 -8.03
N TYR A 184 -24.97 2.37 -8.33
CA TYR A 184 -25.43 1.77 -9.58
C TYR A 184 -26.75 0.98 -9.48
N THR A 185 -27.28 0.75 -8.26
CA THR A 185 -28.42 -0.16 -8.04
C THR A 185 -29.63 0.20 -8.89
N ALA A 186 -30.08 1.47 -8.84
CA ALA A 186 -31.28 1.91 -9.56
C ALA A 186 -31.16 1.69 -11.08
N THR A 187 -30.00 2.01 -11.66
CA THR A 187 -29.75 1.84 -13.09
C THR A 187 -29.68 0.36 -13.47
N LEU A 188 -28.96 -0.46 -12.69
CA LEU A 188 -28.83 -1.89 -12.98
C LEU A 188 -30.16 -2.66 -12.87
N ILE A 189 -31.05 -2.26 -11.95
CA ILE A 189 -32.42 -2.79 -11.87
C ILE A 189 -33.24 -2.35 -13.08
N LYS A 190 -33.18 -1.06 -13.45
CA LYS A 190 -33.88 -0.52 -14.63
C LYS A 190 -33.48 -1.24 -15.91
N ASP A 191 -32.19 -1.52 -16.08
CA ASP A 191 -31.64 -2.22 -17.25
C ASP A 191 -31.79 -3.75 -17.14
N LYS A 192 -32.35 -4.24 -16.02
CA LYS A 192 -32.59 -5.65 -15.71
C LYS A 192 -31.32 -6.49 -15.70
N LEU A 193 -30.17 -5.89 -15.38
CA LEU A 193 -28.87 -6.57 -15.22
C LEU A 193 -28.76 -7.24 -13.86
N ILE A 194 -29.37 -6.65 -12.83
CA ILE A 194 -29.58 -7.27 -11.52
C ILE A 194 -31.07 -7.38 -11.21
N LYS A 195 -31.40 -8.28 -10.29
CA LYS A 195 -32.73 -8.44 -9.70
C LYS A 195 -32.86 -7.54 -8.46
N ILE A 196 -34.09 -7.40 -7.95
CA ILE A 196 -34.37 -6.58 -6.75
C ILE A 196 -33.73 -7.14 -5.47
N ASP A 197 -33.40 -8.43 -5.46
CA ASP A 197 -32.67 -9.10 -4.38
C ASP A 197 -31.14 -8.93 -4.50
N GLY A 198 -30.65 -8.18 -5.49
CA GLY A 198 -29.23 -7.93 -5.75
C GLY A 198 -28.52 -9.00 -6.59
N ASN A 199 -29.17 -10.15 -6.86
CA ASN A 199 -28.57 -11.19 -7.70
C ASN A 199 -28.44 -10.74 -9.16
N ILE A 200 -27.41 -11.23 -9.84
CA ILE A 200 -27.28 -11.05 -11.29
C ILE A 200 -28.50 -11.67 -11.97
N ASN A 201 -29.09 -10.95 -12.92
CA ASN A 201 -30.10 -11.50 -13.79
C ASN A 201 -29.46 -12.34 -14.90
N LEU A 202 -29.11 -13.59 -14.58
CA LEU A 202 -28.41 -14.49 -15.49
C LEU A 202 -29.13 -14.65 -16.84
N ASN A 203 -30.47 -14.64 -16.88
CA ASN A 203 -31.26 -14.73 -18.12
C ASN A 203 -31.04 -13.56 -19.08
N LYS A 204 -30.70 -12.39 -18.54
CA LYS A 204 -30.39 -11.18 -19.32
C LYS A 204 -28.91 -11.13 -19.66
N VAL A 205 -28.05 -11.36 -18.67
CA VAL A 205 -26.59 -11.25 -18.81
C VAL A 205 -26.04 -12.33 -19.74
N SER A 206 -26.51 -13.57 -19.65
CA SER A 206 -26.03 -14.67 -20.52
C SER A 206 -26.28 -14.43 -22.02
N LYS A 207 -27.28 -13.61 -22.36
CA LYS A 207 -27.62 -13.26 -23.76
C LYS A 207 -26.74 -12.16 -24.33
N ILE A 208 -26.09 -11.37 -23.48
CA ILE A 208 -25.22 -10.27 -23.88
C ILE A 208 -23.75 -10.57 -23.63
N ALA A 209 -23.45 -11.60 -22.83
CA ALA A 209 -22.09 -11.98 -22.49
C ALA A 209 -21.36 -12.68 -23.62
N ASP A 210 -20.05 -12.39 -23.74
CA ASP A 210 -19.18 -13.02 -24.73
C ASP A 210 -19.13 -14.54 -24.49
N ASN A 211 -19.20 -14.95 -23.22
CA ASN A 211 -19.44 -16.31 -22.78
C ASN A 211 -20.53 -16.32 -21.69
N PRO A 212 -21.62 -17.08 -21.85
CA PRO A 212 -22.71 -17.21 -20.87
C PRO A 212 -22.29 -17.58 -19.45
N SER A 213 -21.17 -18.29 -19.30
CA SER A 213 -20.61 -18.71 -18.00
C SER A 213 -19.73 -17.64 -17.34
N THR A 214 -19.40 -16.54 -18.02
CA THR A 214 -18.62 -15.43 -17.46
C THR A 214 -19.46 -14.15 -17.39
N PRO A 215 -20.27 -13.95 -16.33
CA PRO A 215 -21.30 -12.90 -16.29
C PRO A 215 -20.75 -11.46 -16.22
N LEU A 216 -19.44 -11.28 -16.05
CA LEU A 216 -18.81 -9.96 -15.93
C LEU A 216 -18.09 -9.51 -17.21
N ILE A 217 -17.96 -10.38 -18.22
CA ILE A 217 -17.18 -10.11 -19.43
C ILE A 217 -18.13 -10.00 -20.61
N PHE A 218 -18.44 -8.75 -20.97
CA PHE A 218 -19.31 -8.43 -22.09
C PHE A 218 -19.12 -7.00 -22.57
N PHE A 219 -19.29 -6.80 -23.88
CA PHE A 219 -19.27 -5.46 -24.47
C PHE A 219 -20.65 -4.81 -24.39
N ASN A 220 -20.82 -3.91 -23.41
CA ASN A 220 -21.96 -3.01 -23.32
C ASN A 220 -21.43 -1.65 -22.84
N PRO A 221 -21.69 -0.53 -23.56
CA PRO A 221 -21.10 0.78 -23.30
C PRO A 221 -21.10 1.24 -21.84
N LEU A 222 -22.03 0.72 -21.02
CA LEU A 222 -22.11 1.03 -19.59
C LEU A 222 -22.37 -0.19 -18.69
N GLY A 223 -22.61 -1.39 -19.23
CA GLY A 223 -23.18 -2.51 -18.46
C GLY A 223 -22.19 -3.29 -17.59
N SER A 224 -21.06 -3.74 -18.14
CA SER A 224 -20.13 -4.65 -17.44
C SER A 224 -19.31 -3.92 -16.37
N ALA A 225 -18.82 -2.72 -16.68
CA ALA A 225 -18.12 -1.87 -15.72
C ALA A 225 -19.02 -1.46 -14.54
N MET A 226 -20.27 -1.02 -14.81
CA MET A 226 -21.21 -0.68 -13.73
C MET A 226 -21.54 -1.90 -12.87
N LEU A 227 -21.73 -3.07 -13.47
CA LEU A 227 -22.00 -4.30 -12.73
C LEU A 227 -20.82 -4.68 -11.82
N LEU A 228 -19.58 -4.57 -12.33
CA LEU A 228 -18.37 -4.78 -11.55
C LEU A 228 -18.28 -3.80 -10.36
N PHE A 229 -18.41 -2.50 -10.62
CA PHE A 229 -18.29 -1.49 -9.57
C PHE A 229 -19.43 -1.57 -8.56
N HIS A 230 -20.63 -1.98 -8.95
CA HIS A 230 -21.73 -2.26 -8.03
C HIS A 230 -21.34 -3.32 -7.00
N TYR A 231 -20.89 -4.50 -7.44
CA TYR A 231 -20.50 -5.55 -6.51
C TYR A 231 -19.24 -5.20 -5.72
N TYR A 232 -18.35 -4.39 -6.27
CA TYR A 232 -17.20 -3.89 -5.54
C TYR A 232 -17.58 -2.88 -4.44
N GLU A 233 -18.50 -1.95 -4.70
CA GLU A 233 -19.05 -1.05 -3.67
C GLU A 233 -19.75 -1.84 -2.55
N ILE A 234 -20.48 -2.92 -2.88
CA ILE A 234 -21.03 -3.86 -1.89
C ILE A 234 -19.90 -4.49 -1.06
N PHE A 235 -18.86 -5.01 -1.71
CA PHE A 235 -17.72 -5.60 -1.01
C PHE A 235 -17.02 -4.59 -0.09
N LYS A 236 -16.91 -3.32 -0.47
CA LYS A 236 -16.35 -2.28 0.40
C LYS A 236 -17.18 -2.04 1.67
N LYS A 237 -18.50 -2.22 1.62
CA LYS A 237 -19.36 -2.17 2.82
C LYS A 237 -19.09 -3.35 3.75
N VAL A 238 -18.89 -4.55 3.18
CA VAL A 238 -18.46 -5.74 3.94
C VAL A 238 -17.09 -5.50 4.59
N LEU A 239 -16.14 -4.97 3.82
CA LEU A 239 -14.78 -4.66 4.30
C LEU A 239 -14.78 -3.65 5.45
N ALA A 240 -15.69 -2.66 5.43
CA ALA A 240 -15.84 -1.69 6.53
C ALA A 240 -16.46 -2.29 7.81
N THR A 241 -17.13 -3.45 7.70
CA THR A 241 -17.83 -4.11 8.81
C THR A 241 -17.00 -5.21 9.44
N LEU A 242 -16.25 -5.95 8.63
CA LEU A 242 -15.44 -7.09 9.07
C LEU A 242 -13.99 -6.69 9.37
N ASN A 243 -13.38 -7.36 10.35
CA ASN A 243 -11.97 -7.16 10.66
C ASN A 243 -11.06 -8.04 9.78
N PHE A 244 -10.62 -7.50 8.65
CA PHE A 244 -9.63 -8.15 7.78
C PHE A 244 -8.21 -7.94 8.31
N LYS A 245 -7.55 -9.04 8.70
CA LYS A 245 -6.17 -9.05 9.20
C LYS A 245 -5.16 -9.23 8.05
N ASP A 246 -3.97 -8.64 8.17
CA ASP A 246 -2.88 -8.92 7.24
C ASP A 246 -2.45 -10.39 7.39
N LEU A 247 -2.54 -11.17 6.32
CA LEU A 247 -2.18 -12.58 6.33
C LEU A 247 -0.75 -12.80 6.84
N ASP A 248 0.19 -11.90 6.56
CA ASP A 248 1.57 -12.04 7.06
C ASP A 248 1.64 -12.11 8.60
N THR A 249 0.68 -11.49 9.30
CA THR A 249 0.59 -11.53 10.78
C THR A 249 -0.03 -12.83 11.29
N LEU A 250 -0.81 -13.52 10.46
CA LEU A 250 -1.44 -14.81 10.77
C LEU A 250 -0.52 -16.00 10.43
N LEU A 251 0.45 -15.82 9.54
CA LEU A 251 1.44 -16.85 9.16
C LEU A 251 2.54 -17.00 10.23
N THR A 252 2.15 -17.34 11.45
CA THR A 252 3.05 -17.66 12.55
C THR A 252 2.59 -18.92 13.27
N GLN A 253 3.53 -19.69 13.84
CA GLN A 253 3.17 -20.89 14.61
C GLN A 253 2.28 -20.57 15.81
N LYS A 254 2.46 -19.38 16.41
CA LYS A 254 1.63 -18.91 17.52
C LYS A 254 0.17 -18.74 17.06
N SER A 255 -0.04 -17.99 15.97
CA SER A 255 -1.38 -17.77 15.43
C SER A 255 -2.07 -19.09 15.06
N VAL A 256 -1.36 -20.01 14.38
CA VAL A 256 -1.93 -21.32 14.05
C VAL A 256 -2.32 -22.12 15.30
N LYS A 257 -1.53 -22.07 16.38
CA LYS A 257 -1.88 -22.72 17.66
C LYS A 257 -3.09 -22.08 18.34
N GLU A 258 -3.26 -20.76 18.22
CA GLU A 258 -4.42 -20.03 18.76
C GLU A 258 -5.70 -20.28 17.95
N GLY A 259 -5.57 -20.79 16.71
CA GLY A 259 -6.68 -21.08 15.81
C GLY A 259 -7.01 -19.88 14.91
N ILE A 260 -6.76 -20.04 13.61
CA ILE A 260 -7.01 -18.98 12.59
C ILE A 260 -8.15 -19.32 11.62
N VAL A 261 -8.79 -20.49 11.77
CA VAL A 261 -9.92 -20.87 10.92
C VAL A 261 -11.09 -19.92 11.17
N GLY A 262 -11.68 -19.41 10.08
CA GLY A 262 -12.76 -18.43 10.13
C GLY A 262 -12.31 -16.97 10.11
N GLU A 263 -11.01 -16.69 10.29
CA GLU A 263 -10.47 -15.33 10.20
C GLU A 263 -10.58 -14.76 8.79
N TYR A 264 -10.94 -13.48 8.72
CA TYR A 264 -10.91 -12.70 7.49
C TYR A 264 -9.52 -12.11 7.31
N CYS A 265 -8.96 -12.23 6.12
CA CYS A 265 -7.61 -11.78 5.86
C CYS A 265 -7.44 -11.15 4.48
N PHE A 266 -6.41 -10.33 4.36
CA PHE A 266 -5.92 -9.82 3.10
C PHE A 266 -4.44 -10.13 2.92
N TYR A 267 -4.00 -10.25 1.68
CA TYR A 267 -2.58 -10.41 1.33
C TYR A 267 -2.23 -9.49 0.17
N VAL A 268 -1.06 -8.86 0.24
CA VAL A 268 -0.50 -8.03 -0.85
C VAL A 268 0.85 -8.61 -1.25
N GLY A 269 0.95 -9.21 -2.43
CA GLY A 269 2.20 -9.83 -2.91
C GLY A 269 2.05 -10.62 -4.20
N GLY A 270 3.17 -11.12 -4.72
CA GLY A 270 3.19 -11.95 -5.92
C GLY A 270 2.57 -13.32 -5.66
N LEU A 271 1.56 -13.68 -6.45
CA LEU A 271 0.90 -14.98 -6.39
C LEU A 271 1.32 -15.83 -7.60
N TYR A 272 1.45 -17.13 -7.39
CA TYR A 272 1.47 -18.11 -8.47
C TYR A 272 0.05 -18.61 -8.70
N SER A 273 -0.28 -19.00 -9.93
CA SER A 273 -1.59 -19.59 -10.23
C SER A 273 -1.44 -20.85 -11.07
N SER A 274 -2.39 -21.78 -10.91
CA SER A 274 -2.56 -22.89 -11.84
C SER A 274 -2.96 -22.39 -13.22
N LYS A 275 -2.78 -23.22 -14.25
CA LYS A 275 -3.17 -22.89 -15.62
C LYS A 275 -4.66 -22.52 -15.71
N LEU A 276 -4.97 -21.46 -16.46
CA LEU A 276 -6.34 -21.08 -16.78
C LEU A 276 -6.99 -22.17 -17.65
N PRO A 277 -8.24 -22.60 -17.36
CA PRO A 277 -8.94 -23.55 -18.21
C PRO A 277 -9.10 -23.03 -19.65
N ASN A 278 -8.93 -23.92 -20.63
CA ASN A 278 -9.05 -23.57 -22.06
C ASN A 278 -10.45 -23.02 -22.39
N SER A 279 -11.49 -23.54 -21.74
CA SER A 279 -12.85 -23.04 -21.79
C SER A 279 -13.41 -22.89 -20.38
N ILE A 280 -14.15 -21.80 -20.16
CA ILE A 280 -14.84 -21.53 -18.89
C ILE A 280 -16.31 -21.92 -19.09
N SER A 281 -16.76 -22.93 -18.36
CA SER A 281 -18.13 -23.45 -18.32
C SER A 281 -18.58 -23.62 -16.86
N ASN A 282 -19.81 -24.07 -16.63
CA ASN A 282 -20.33 -24.30 -15.28
C ASN A 282 -19.56 -25.38 -14.50
N GLU A 283 -18.94 -26.30 -15.23
CA GLU A 283 -18.18 -27.46 -14.74
C GLU A 283 -16.68 -27.19 -14.64
N SER A 284 -16.21 -25.98 -14.99
CA SER A 284 -14.78 -25.65 -14.89
C SER A 284 -14.25 -25.81 -13.48
N GLU A 285 -13.07 -26.41 -13.38
CA GLU A 285 -12.34 -26.51 -12.13
C GLU A 285 -11.93 -25.12 -11.60
N PHE A 286 -11.81 -25.04 -10.28
CA PHE A 286 -11.27 -23.87 -9.62
C PHE A 286 -9.78 -23.75 -9.91
N MET A 287 -9.34 -22.54 -10.19
CA MET A 287 -7.91 -22.22 -10.25
C MET A 287 -7.33 -22.14 -8.84
N LYS A 288 -6.12 -22.67 -8.66
CA LYS A 288 -5.36 -22.57 -7.42
C LYS A 288 -4.38 -21.42 -7.50
N PHE A 289 -4.61 -20.38 -6.72
CA PHE A 289 -3.62 -19.33 -6.47
C PHE A 289 -2.87 -19.66 -5.20
N HIS A 290 -1.54 -19.49 -5.16
CA HIS A 290 -0.78 -19.89 -3.99
C HIS A 290 0.48 -19.07 -3.73
N ILE A 291 0.96 -19.15 -2.49
CA ILE A 291 2.29 -18.72 -2.05
C ILE A 291 2.91 -19.80 -1.17
N GLN A 292 4.23 -19.94 -1.29
CA GLN A 292 5.02 -20.77 -0.38
C GLN A 292 5.85 -19.87 0.54
N LYS A 293 5.67 -20.02 1.86
CA LYS A 293 6.45 -19.34 2.89
C LYS A 293 6.74 -20.33 4.01
N LYS A 294 7.83 -21.10 3.91
CA LYS A 294 8.18 -22.17 4.86
C LYS A 294 7.97 -21.72 6.33
N PRO A 295 7.23 -22.49 7.15
CA PRO A 295 6.62 -23.80 6.89
C PRO A 295 5.22 -23.77 6.21
N PHE A 296 4.71 -22.60 5.85
CA PHE A 296 3.36 -22.40 5.33
C PHE A 296 3.27 -22.58 3.81
N SER A 297 2.24 -23.28 3.36
CA SER A 297 1.66 -23.21 2.02
C SER A 297 0.29 -22.56 2.14
N VAL A 298 0.01 -21.54 1.34
CA VAL A 298 -1.30 -20.88 1.36
C VAL A 298 -1.92 -20.97 -0.02
N GLU A 299 -3.16 -21.43 -0.09
CA GLU A 299 -3.92 -21.61 -1.32
C GLU A 299 -5.22 -20.80 -1.30
N TRP A 300 -5.57 -20.23 -2.45
CA TRP A 300 -6.87 -19.64 -2.74
C TRP A 300 -7.51 -20.37 -3.91
N LEU A 301 -8.73 -20.85 -3.71
CA LEU A 301 -9.53 -21.46 -4.80
C LEU A 301 -10.37 -20.40 -5.49
N VAL A 302 -10.07 -20.13 -6.75
CA VAL A 302 -10.67 -19.06 -7.58
C VAL A 302 -11.53 -19.68 -8.67
N ASP A 303 -12.82 -19.36 -8.70
CA ASP A 303 -13.68 -19.79 -9.81
C ASP A 303 -13.46 -18.84 -11.02
N PRO A 304 -12.93 -19.35 -12.14
CA PRO A 304 -12.57 -18.50 -13.29
C PRO A 304 -13.77 -17.80 -13.95
N LYS A 305 -15.02 -18.19 -13.63
CA LYS A 305 -16.24 -17.52 -14.13
C LYS A 305 -16.33 -16.06 -13.70
N PHE A 306 -15.74 -15.73 -12.56
CA PHE A 306 -15.84 -14.41 -11.96
C PHE A 306 -14.64 -13.50 -12.23
N PHE A 307 -13.80 -13.86 -13.21
CA PHE A 307 -12.86 -12.90 -13.79
C PHE A 307 -13.63 -11.76 -14.47
N THR A 308 -13.09 -10.55 -14.36
CA THR A 308 -13.78 -9.32 -14.76
C THR A 308 -13.42 -8.86 -16.17
N SER A 309 -12.31 -9.37 -16.74
CA SER A 309 -11.85 -8.99 -18.07
C SER A 309 -10.92 -10.04 -18.68
N SER A 310 -10.63 -9.90 -19.97
CA SER A 310 -9.59 -10.71 -20.64
C SER A 310 -8.19 -10.39 -20.11
N SER A 311 -7.92 -9.13 -19.74
CA SER A 311 -6.64 -8.72 -19.14
C SER A 311 -6.43 -9.37 -17.77
N ALA A 312 -7.50 -9.49 -16.96
CA ALA A 312 -7.46 -10.19 -15.68
C ALA A 312 -7.05 -11.67 -15.86
N LYS A 313 -7.64 -12.34 -16.86
CA LYS A 313 -7.27 -13.72 -17.23
C LYS A 313 -5.81 -13.82 -17.68
N TRP A 314 -5.34 -12.91 -18.53
CA TRP A 314 -3.95 -12.93 -19.00
C TRP A 314 -2.93 -12.77 -17.86
N ARG A 315 -3.22 -11.93 -16.87
CA ARG A 315 -2.33 -11.69 -15.73
C ARG A 315 -2.16 -12.90 -14.82
N THR A 316 -3.07 -13.88 -14.83
CA THR A 316 -2.93 -15.10 -14.03
C THR A 316 -1.76 -15.96 -14.49
N SER A 317 -1.43 -15.91 -15.79
CA SER A 317 -0.29 -16.64 -16.38
C SER A 317 1.08 -16.12 -15.93
N ASN A 318 1.13 -14.99 -15.23
CA ASN A 318 2.35 -14.36 -14.73
C ASN A 318 2.34 -14.29 -13.20
N ARG A 319 3.52 -14.19 -12.57
CA ARG A 319 3.65 -13.93 -11.13
C ARG A 319 3.29 -12.47 -10.80
N THR A 320 2.01 -12.16 -10.89
CA THR A 320 1.47 -10.81 -10.70
C THR A 320 1.31 -10.50 -9.22
N VAL A 321 1.59 -9.25 -8.84
CA VAL A 321 1.37 -8.75 -7.48
C VAL A 321 -0.10 -8.40 -7.32
N TYR A 322 -0.79 -9.13 -6.45
CA TYR A 322 -2.21 -8.93 -6.15
C TYR A 322 -2.42 -8.43 -4.72
N MET A 323 -3.50 -7.68 -4.53
CA MET A 323 -4.20 -7.57 -3.26
C MET A 323 -5.38 -8.53 -3.29
N ILE A 324 -5.37 -9.54 -2.44
CA ILE A 324 -6.42 -10.58 -2.36
C ILE A 324 -7.05 -10.59 -0.97
N PHE A 325 -8.38 -10.61 -0.93
CA PHE A 325 -9.18 -10.73 0.29
C PHE A 325 -9.84 -12.08 0.35
N GLY A 326 -9.85 -12.71 1.53
CA GLY A 326 -10.49 -14.01 1.71
C GLY A 326 -10.76 -14.37 3.16
N LYS A 327 -11.40 -15.51 3.36
CA LYS A 327 -11.64 -16.11 4.69
C LYS A 327 -10.91 -17.44 4.77
N ILE A 328 -10.15 -17.63 5.85
CA ILE A 328 -9.46 -18.90 6.11
C ILE A 328 -10.53 -19.96 6.40
N ARG A 329 -10.55 -21.03 5.60
CA ARG A 329 -11.52 -22.11 5.72
C ARG A 329 -10.98 -23.32 6.43
N ASN A 330 -9.71 -23.62 6.20
CA ASN A 330 -9.09 -24.81 6.72
C ASN A 330 -7.61 -24.57 6.98
N VAL A 331 -7.08 -25.28 7.97
CA VAL A 331 -5.65 -25.33 8.27
C VAL A 331 -5.29 -26.79 8.50
N GLU A 332 -4.51 -27.35 7.59
CA GLU A 332 -4.00 -28.70 7.67
C GLU A 332 -2.53 -28.67 8.09
N ILE A 333 -2.16 -29.57 8.99
CA ILE A 333 -0.80 -29.68 9.49
C ILE A 333 -0.33 -31.09 9.16
N GLU A 334 0.68 -31.16 8.32
CA GLU A 334 1.31 -32.41 7.89
C GLU A 334 2.77 -32.44 8.36
N GLU A 335 3.27 -33.64 8.61
CA GLU A 335 4.68 -33.87 8.89
C GLU A 335 5.28 -34.72 7.77
N ILE A 336 6.13 -34.09 6.96
CA ILE A 336 6.77 -34.71 5.80
C ILE A 336 8.27 -34.71 6.08
N GLU A 337 8.90 -35.89 6.12
CA GLU A 337 10.33 -36.05 6.38
C GLU A 337 10.80 -35.35 7.68
N GLY A 338 9.98 -35.40 8.75
CA GLY A 338 10.28 -34.76 10.04
C GLY A 338 10.20 -33.22 10.02
N LYS A 339 9.72 -32.62 8.92
CA LYS A 339 9.44 -31.20 8.82
C LYS A 339 7.94 -30.98 8.89
N ARG A 340 7.54 -29.97 9.65
CA ARG A 340 6.15 -29.55 9.75
C ARG A 340 5.78 -28.68 8.54
N HIS A 341 4.78 -29.10 7.79
CA HIS A 341 4.16 -28.37 6.68
C HIS A 341 2.77 -27.92 7.12
N ILE A 342 2.44 -26.65 6.89
CA ILE A 342 1.14 -26.08 7.28
C ILE A 342 0.45 -25.58 6.02
N LEU A 343 -0.61 -26.27 5.59
CA LEU A 343 -1.43 -25.88 4.46
C LEU A 343 -2.61 -25.04 4.96
N ILE A 344 -2.79 -23.86 4.38
CA ILE A 344 -3.87 -22.92 4.72
C ILE A 344 -4.72 -22.71 3.48
N ASP A 345 -5.98 -23.12 3.57
CA ASP A 345 -6.97 -22.94 2.50
C ASP A 345 -7.81 -21.68 2.76
N ILE A 346 -7.83 -20.77 1.79
CA ILE A 346 -8.54 -19.50 1.84
C ILE A 346 -9.58 -19.44 0.71
N ARG A 347 -10.80 -19.01 1.04
CA ARG A 347 -11.81 -18.70 0.01
C ARG A 347 -11.76 -17.21 -0.32
N PRO A 348 -11.43 -16.82 -1.56
CA PRO A 348 -11.31 -15.43 -1.95
C PRO A 348 -12.69 -14.78 -2.16
N TYR A 349 -12.80 -13.52 -1.75
CA TYR A 349 -13.95 -12.65 -2.04
C TYR A 349 -13.66 -11.75 -3.25
N CYS A 350 -12.48 -11.15 -3.29
CA CYS A 350 -12.10 -10.18 -4.31
C CYS A 350 -10.58 -10.13 -4.41
N PHE A 351 -10.05 -9.92 -5.62
CA PHE A 351 -8.65 -9.52 -5.78
C PHE A 351 -8.43 -8.68 -7.03
N GLY A 352 -7.28 -8.00 -7.05
CA GLY A 352 -6.87 -7.17 -8.16
C GLY A 352 -5.52 -6.52 -7.92
N LEU A 353 -5.13 -5.63 -8.82
CA LEU A 353 -3.87 -4.91 -8.74
C LEU A 353 -3.92 -3.90 -7.59
N PRO A 354 -2.99 -3.96 -6.62
CA PRO A 354 -2.97 -3.00 -5.52
C PRO A 354 -2.54 -1.60 -5.99
N GLU A 355 -3.12 -0.55 -5.42
CA GLU A 355 -2.54 0.81 -5.56
C GLU A 355 -1.16 0.93 -4.90
N LEU A 356 -0.96 0.21 -3.78
CA LEU A 356 0.28 0.19 -3.01
C LEU A 356 0.74 -1.23 -2.74
N GLN A 357 2.01 -1.53 -3.02
CA GLN A 357 2.58 -2.88 -2.90
C GLN A 357 3.76 -2.97 -1.93
N LYS A 358 3.85 -4.12 -1.25
CA LYS A 358 5.01 -4.48 -0.41
C LYS A 358 6.20 -4.76 -1.31
N ASP A 359 7.36 -4.22 -0.98
CA ASP A 359 8.59 -4.72 -1.57
C ASP A 359 8.93 -6.04 -0.87
N ARG A 360 8.84 -7.12 -1.63
CA ARG A 360 9.12 -8.49 -1.17
C ARG A 360 10.41 -9.03 -1.77
N LYS A 361 11.18 -8.22 -2.50
CA LYS A 361 12.51 -8.62 -2.96
C LYS A 361 13.40 -8.74 -1.72
N PRO A 362 14.04 -9.90 -1.49
CA PRO A 362 14.93 -10.04 -0.37
C PRO A 362 16.15 -9.13 -0.59
N ASN A 363 16.63 -8.47 0.46
CA ASN A 363 17.90 -7.72 0.45
C ASN A 363 19.07 -8.72 0.40
N ILE A 364 19.28 -9.35 -0.75
CA ILE A 364 20.41 -10.25 -0.98
C ILE A 364 21.34 -9.57 -1.98
N ALA A 365 22.61 -9.42 -1.61
CA ALA A 365 23.67 -8.84 -2.42
C ALA A 365 24.07 -9.71 -3.63
N TYR A 366 23.44 -10.88 -3.82
CA TYR A 366 23.67 -11.76 -4.96
C TYR A 366 22.50 -11.65 -5.91
N ARG A 367 22.50 -10.59 -6.73
CA ARG A 367 21.42 -10.33 -7.67
C ARG A 367 21.78 -10.53 -9.14
N ASP A 368 22.99 -11.05 -9.42
CA ASP A 368 23.47 -11.29 -10.79
C ASP A 368 23.94 -12.74 -11.04
N ILE A 369 23.71 -13.72 -10.15
CA ILE A 369 24.29 -15.08 -10.29
C ILE A 369 23.24 -16.21 -10.38
N PHE A 370 21.98 -15.98 -10.00
CA PHE A 370 21.00 -17.08 -9.87
C PHE A 370 19.71 -16.90 -10.68
N ASP A 371 19.57 -15.83 -11.46
CA ASP A 371 18.43 -15.71 -12.39
C ASP A 371 18.60 -16.60 -13.66
N ASP A 372 19.80 -17.15 -13.92
CA ASP A 372 20.06 -18.06 -15.05
C ASP A 372 19.88 -19.56 -14.74
N ILE A 373 19.54 -19.96 -13.50
CA ILE A 373 19.54 -21.38 -13.10
C ILE A 373 18.12 -22.00 -13.09
N PHE A 374 17.06 -21.22 -13.33
CA PHE A 374 15.69 -21.74 -13.33
C PHE A 374 14.97 -21.68 -14.69
N ASP A 375 15.67 -21.34 -15.77
CA ASP A 375 15.11 -21.25 -17.12
C ASP A 375 15.51 -22.42 -18.07
N GLU A 376 16.20 -23.47 -17.60
CA GLU A 376 16.67 -24.57 -18.49
C GLU A 376 16.02 -25.96 -18.33
N ASP A 377 14.99 -26.16 -17.50
CA ASP A 377 14.35 -27.50 -17.35
C ASP A 377 12.85 -27.52 -17.70
N GLN A 378 12.45 -26.93 -18.84
CA GLN A 378 11.14 -27.19 -19.46
C GLN A 378 11.18 -27.36 -20.99
N ASP A 379 12.19 -28.03 -21.51
CA ASP A 379 12.09 -28.67 -22.83
C ASP A 379 12.53 -30.14 -22.74
N GLN A 380 11.58 -31.01 -22.41
CA GLN A 380 11.52 -32.41 -22.85
C GLN A 380 10.10 -32.98 -22.77
#